data_AF-X6M258-F1
#
_entry.id   AF-X6M258-F1
#
_cell.length_a   1.000
_cell.length_b   1.000
_cell.length_c   1.000
_cell.angle_alpha   90.00
_cell.angle_beta   90.00
_cell.angle_gamma   90.00
#
_symmetry.space_group_name_H-M   'P 1'
#
loop_
_entity.id
_entity.type
_entity.pdbx_description
1 polymer ?
#
loop_
_entity_poly.entity_id
_entity_poly.type
_entity_poly.pdbx_seq_one_letter_code
_entity_poly.pdbx_strand_id
1 'polypeptide(L)'
;MIYIFLLNVLFKKKITLVMKYVNVWSDLSKKGIKVNHYNRWVPFTDNDNNQIVIGEHKSYYGVRASIGGSKNHLLFINYVNQFSIFDLNKFNFVLNKTFRDEMYFIYSLCFAIVNGLKNEQIHQMIILSFDKMIFIKYNEKYNTIICNYVPVRQSMVEFHGHAYIHLNEHILFFGGYNRNNLRLLHKYSIQENIWSIFEETLPIALSDGVAVLSEDNDIHIIGGMDQEHNELVIHIKTKLRLWDTSQLVIICLLYILIKQKYIYILKYWIRTLQIRFTWVNEINEIIITYGINKTLLSSDIA
;
A
#
# COMPACT_ATOMS: atom_id res chain seq x y z
N MET A 1 -15.57 -6.67 11.81
CA MET A 1 -15.72 -7.86 10.94
C MET A 1 -15.32 -7.42 9.55
N ILE A 2 -14.39 -8.14 8.92
CA ILE A 2 -13.86 -7.78 7.60
C ILE A 2 -14.40 -8.78 6.58
N TYR A 3 -14.76 -8.32 5.39
CA TYR A 3 -15.12 -9.20 4.29
C TYR A 3 -13.94 -9.31 3.34
N ILE A 4 -13.55 -10.55 3.02
CA ILE A 4 -12.50 -10.84 2.06
C ILE A 4 -13.14 -11.61 0.91
N PHE A 5 -12.86 -11.19 -0.32
CA PHE A 5 -13.34 -11.85 -1.52
C PHE A 5 -12.19 -12.53 -2.25
N LEU A 6 -12.43 -13.75 -2.72
CA LEU A 6 -11.54 -14.50 -3.58
C LEU A 6 -12.25 -14.79 -4.90
N LEU A 7 -11.70 -14.22 -5.97
CA LEU A 7 -12.12 -14.46 -7.35
C LEU A 7 -11.14 -15.46 -7.96
N ASN A 8 -11.61 -16.67 -8.27
CA ASN A 8 -10.73 -17.74 -8.74
C ASN A 8 -11.39 -18.63 -9.80
N VAL A 9 -10.57 -19.40 -10.50
CA VAL A 9 -10.97 -20.47 -11.40
C VAL A 9 -10.55 -21.79 -10.78
N LEU A 10 -11.52 -22.60 -10.33
CA LEU A 10 -11.29 -23.93 -9.80
C LEU A 10 -11.79 -24.97 -10.81
N PHE A 11 -10.91 -25.84 -11.31
CA PHE A 11 -11.27 -26.88 -12.30
C PHE A 11 -12.05 -26.34 -13.53
N LYS A 12 -11.59 -25.22 -14.10
CA LYS A 12 -12.26 -24.48 -15.21
C LYS A 12 -13.63 -23.88 -14.88
N LYS A 13 -14.15 -24.05 -13.65
CA LYS A 13 -15.34 -23.37 -13.15
C LYS A 13 -14.93 -22.12 -12.38
N LYS A 14 -15.51 -20.99 -12.74
CA LYS A 14 -15.31 -19.74 -12.02
C LYS A 14 -16.07 -19.78 -10.70
N ILE A 15 -15.43 -19.31 -9.64
CA ILE A 15 -16.03 -19.24 -8.32
C ILE A 15 -15.70 -17.91 -7.66
N THR A 16 -16.70 -17.33 -7.01
CA THR A 16 -16.53 -16.23 -6.07
C THR A 16 -16.74 -16.80 -4.67
N LEU A 17 -15.71 -16.67 -3.84
CA LEU A 17 -15.74 -17.04 -2.43
C LEU A 17 -15.69 -15.77 -1.59
N VAL A 18 -16.41 -15.76 -0.49
CA VAL A 18 -16.36 -14.71 0.52
C VAL A 18 -15.97 -15.31 1.86
N MET A 19 -15.19 -14.56 2.63
CA MET A 19 -14.85 -14.89 4.01
C MET A 19 -15.24 -13.73 4.91
N LYS A 20 -16.04 -14.02 5.94
CA LYS A 20 -16.22 -13.13 7.09
C LYS A 20 -15.06 -13.35 8.03
N TYR A 21 -14.08 -12.46 7.98
CA TYR A 21 -12.90 -12.53 8.82
C TYR A 21 -13.14 -11.86 10.18
N VAL A 22 -12.66 -12.55 11.22
CA VAL A 22 -12.62 -12.08 12.60
C VAL A 22 -11.25 -12.42 13.17
N ASN A 23 -10.65 -11.47 13.88
CA ASN A 23 -9.33 -11.62 14.48
C ASN A 23 -9.28 -12.86 15.38
N VAL A 24 -8.41 -13.80 15.04
CA VAL A 24 -8.21 -15.08 15.78
C VAL A 24 -7.67 -14.88 17.20
N TRP A 25 -7.06 -13.73 17.47
CA TRP A 25 -6.55 -13.35 18.79
C TRP A 25 -7.59 -12.61 19.64
N SER A 26 -8.77 -12.31 19.08
CA SER A 26 -9.83 -11.63 19.83
C SER A 26 -10.65 -12.62 20.65
N ASP A 27 -10.94 -12.26 21.91
CA ASP A 27 -11.72 -13.10 22.81
C ASP A 27 -13.22 -13.03 22.44
N LEU A 28 -13.62 -13.84 21.46
CA LEU A 28 -14.98 -13.85 20.90
C LEU A 28 -16.04 -14.33 21.89
N SER A 29 -15.62 -15.13 22.89
CA SER A 29 -16.48 -15.64 23.95
C SER A 29 -17.14 -14.51 24.75
N LYS A 30 -16.39 -13.44 25.02
CA LYS A 30 -16.86 -12.24 25.74
C LYS A 30 -17.81 -11.37 24.93
N LYS A 31 -17.84 -11.53 23.60
CA LYS A 31 -18.69 -10.73 22.69
C LYS A 31 -20.02 -11.40 22.35
N GLY A 32 -20.31 -12.60 22.88
CA GLY A 32 -21.55 -13.31 22.60
C GLY A 32 -21.72 -13.73 21.13
N ILE A 33 -20.64 -13.73 20.34
CA ILE A 33 -20.68 -14.04 18.92
C ILE A 33 -20.66 -15.57 18.76
N LYS A 34 -21.75 -16.17 18.25
CA LYS A 34 -21.74 -17.58 17.84
C LYS A 34 -20.77 -17.75 16.68
N VAL A 35 -19.75 -18.59 16.85
CA VAL A 35 -18.57 -18.72 15.95
C VAL A 35 -18.88 -19.46 14.64
N ASN A 36 -20.15 -19.66 14.29
CA ASN A 36 -20.49 -20.43 13.09
C ASN A 36 -20.11 -19.64 11.82
N HIS A 37 -19.21 -20.21 11.02
CA HIS A 37 -18.80 -19.78 9.67
C HIS A 37 -17.85 -18.57 9.54
N TYR A 38 -17.22 -18.11 10.63
CA TYR A 38 -16.13 -17.13 10.52
C TYR A 38 -14.82 -17.78 10.07
N ASN A 39 -13.94 -16.99 9.44
CA ASN A 39 -12.61 -17.40 8.97
C ASN A 39 -12.64 -18.64 8.05
N ARG A 40 -13.76 -18.84 7.34
CA ARG A 40 -13.94 -19.91 6.35
C ARG A 40 -14.35 -19.29 5.02
N TRP A 41 -13.78 -19.80 3.94
CA TRP A 41 -14.24 -19.49 2.60
C TRP A 41 -15.58 -20.18 2.35
N VAL A 42 -16.59 -19.42 1.96
CA VAL A 42 -17.90 -19.93 1.54
C VAL A 42 -18.26 -19.35 0.18
N PRO A 43 -19.07 -20.05 -0.65
CA PRO A 43 -19.61 -19.48 -1.88
C PRO A 43 -20.30 -18.14 -1.60
N PHE A 44 -20.05 -17.15 -2.46
CA PHE A 44 -20.82 -15.92 -2.44
C PHE A 44 -22.20 -16.18 -3.06
N THR A 45 -23.27 -15.88 -2.34
CA THR A 45 -24.64 -16.17 -2.75
C THR A 45 -25.54 -14.95 -2.63
N ASP A 46 -26.64 -14.94 -3.39
CA ASP A 46 -27.72 -13.98 -3.21
C ASP A 46 -28.59 -14.31 -1.98
N ASN A 47 -29.70 -13.58 -1.82
CA ASN A 47 -30.64 -13.77 -0.71
C ASN A 47 -31.40 -15.10 -0.77
N ASP A 48 -31.44 -15.75 -1.94
CA ASP A 48 -32.12 -17.03 -2.16
C ASP A 48 -31.13 -18.21 -2.12
N ASN A 49 -29.88 -17.96 -1.68
CA ASN A 49 -28.77 -18.91 -1.66
C ASN A 49 -28.29 -19.36 -3.06
N ASN A 50 -28.63 -18.64 -4.13
CA ASN A 50 -28.07 -18.92 -5.44
C ASN A 50 -26.63 -18.41 -5.49
N GLN A 51 -25.72 -19.25 -6.00
CA GLN A 51 -24.32 -18.89 -6.13
C GLN A 51 -24.11 -17.78 -7.15
N ILE A 52 -23.42 -16.71 -6.74
CA ILE A 52 -23.04 -15.59 -7.59
C ILE A 52 -21.61 -15.81 -8.06
N VAL A 53 -21.40 -15.62 -9.36
CA VAL A 53 -20.07 -15.64 -9.98
C VAL A 53 -19.77 -14.25 -10.50
N ILE A 54 -18.81 -13.58 -9.86
CA ILE A 54 -18.36 -12.24 -10.25
C ILE A 54 -17.22 -12.40 -11.27
N GLY A 55 -17.49 -12.06 -12.53
CA GLY A 55 -16.50 -11.96 -13.60
C GLY A 55 -16.85 -12.79 -14.83
N GLU A 56 -17.16 -12.10 -15.92
CA GLU A 56 -17.46 -12.73 -17.21
C GLU A 56 -16.17 -12.98 -18.03
N HIS A 57 -15.04 -12.42 -17.62
CA HIS A 57 -13.79 -12.44 -18.38
C HIS A 57 -13.17 -13.84 -18.53
N LYS A 58 -12.56 -14.14 -19.69
CA LYS A 58 -11.98 -15.47 -19.98
C LYS A 58 -10.84 -15.87 -19.04
N SER A 59 -10.16 -14.89 -18.43
CA SER A 59 -9.04 -15.08 -17.52
C SER A 59 -9.13 -14.15 -16.31
N TYR A 60 -8.84 -14.68 -15.12
CA TYR A 60 -8.66 -13.92 -13.87
C TYR A 60 -7.19 -13.59 -13.59
N TYR A 61 -6.29 -13.83 -14.54
CA TYR A 61 -4.88 -13.55 -14.36
C TYR A 61 -4.67 -12.05 -14.13
N GLY A 62 -3.99 -11.69 -13.03
CA GLY A 62 -3.75 -10.30 -12.63
C GLY A 62 -4.99 -9.54 -12.15
N VAL A 63 -6.12 -10.21 -11.89
CA VAL A 63 -7.30 -9.53 -11.33
C VAL A 63 -6.99 -9.00 -9.95
N ARG A 64 -7.33 -7.74 -9.74
CA ARG A 64 -7.25 -7.06 -8.44
C ARG A 64 -8.64 -6.51 -8.12
N ALA A 65 -9.05 -6.62 -6.87
CA ALA A 65 -10.32 -6.08 -6.43
C ALA A 65 -10.20 -5.45 -5.05
N SER A 66 -10.94 -4.36 -4.84
CA SER A 66 -10.99 -3.65 -3.56
C SER A 66 -12.44 -3.28 -3.26
N ILE A 67 -12.82 -3.44 -1.99
CA ILE A 67 -14.13 -3.00 -1.50
C ILE A 67 -14.05 -1.50 -1.21
N GLY A 68 -15.07 -0.77 -1.62
CA GLY A 68 -15.28 0.62 -1.24
C GLY A 68 -16.72 1.05 -1.56
N GLY A 69 -16.89 2.28 -2.03
CA GLY A 69 -18.21 2.91 -2.03
C GLY A 69 -18.51 3.54 -0.67
N SER A 70 -19.42 4.51 -0.65
CA SER A 70 -19.80 5.29 0.55
C SER A 70 -20.25 4.42 1.73
N LYS A 71 -20.72 3.19 1.42
CA LYS A 71 -21.19 2.20 2.40
C LYS A 71 -20.42 0.86 2.35
N ASN A 72 -19.22 0.82 1.75
CA ASN A 72 -18.46 -0.42 1.56
C ASN A 72 -19.26 -1.53 0.85
N HIS A 73 -20.12 -1.14 -0.10
CA HIS A 73 -21.03 -2.03 -0.82
C HIS A 73 -20.63 -2.21 -2.29
N LEU A 74 -19.59 -1.53 -2.75
CA LEU A 74 -19.09 -1.65 -4.11
C LEU A 74 -17.78 -2.44 -4.11
N LEU A 75 -17.70 -3.41 -5.00
CA LEU A 75 -16.47 -4.10 -5.33
C LEU A 75 -15.93 -3.51 -6.63
N PHE A 76 -14.84 -2.75 -6.52
CA PHE A 76 -14.10 -2.25 -7.67
C PHE A 76 -13.15 -3.34 -8.14
N ILE A 77 -13.24 -3.72 -9.41
CA ILE A 77 -12.51 -4.86 -9.97
C ILE A 77 -11.75 -4.38 -11.20
N ASN A 78 -10.44 -4.60 -11.18
CA ASN A 78 -9.60 -4.42 -12.34
C ASN A 78 -9.27 -5.78 -12.97
N TYR A 79 -9.60 -5.92 -14.24
CA TYR A 79 -9.18 -7.00 -15.13
C TYR A 79 -8.10 -6.48 -16.08
N VAL A 80 -7.54 -7.38 -16.90
CA VAL A 80 -6.53 -7.03 -17.92
C VAL A 80 -6.96 -5.83 -18.76
N ASN A 81 -8.13 -5.84 -19.40
CA ASN A 81 -8.57 -4.79 -20.33
C ASN A 81 -9.86 -4.07 -19.89
N GLN A 82 -10.29 -4.30 -18.66
CA GLN A 82 -11.60 -3.87 -18.19
C GLN A 82 -11.55 -3.48 -16.73
N PHE A 83 -12.23 -2.40 -16.42
CA PHE A 83 -12.57 -2.00 -15.08
C PHE A 83 -14.07 -2.19 -14.85
N SER A 84 -14.43 -2.82 -13.74
CA SER A 84 -15.81 -3.13 -13.38
C SER A 84 -16.11 -2.68 -11.96
N ILE A 85 -17.37 -2.31 -11.74
CA ILE A 85 -17.91 -2.00 -10.42
C ILE A 85 -19.10 -2.92 -10.19
N PHE A 86 -19.06 -3.73 -9.15
CA PHE A 86 -20.12 -4.66 -8.77
C PHE A 86 -20.74 -4.22 -7.44
N ASP A 87 -22.06 -4.13 -7.37
CA ASP A 87 -22.79 -3.83 -6.14
C ASP A 87 -23.01 -5.14 -5.36
N LEU A 88 -22.35 -5.25 -4.21
CA LEU A 88 -22.38 -6.42 -3.33
C LEU A 88 -23.74 -6.64 -2.66
N ASN A 89 -24.58 -5.61 -2.57
CA ASN A 89 -25.92 -5.71 -1.97
C ASN A 89 -26.98 -6.04 -3.03
N LYS A 90 -26.82 -5.52 -4.25
CA LYS A 90 -27.74 -5.78 -5.36
C LYS A 90 -27.35 -6.98 -6.22
N PHE A 91 -26.18 -7.54 -5.97
CA PHE A 91 -25.63 -8.69 -6.69
C PHE A 91 -25.52 -8.47 -8.20
N ASN A 92 -25.24 -7.24 -8.65
CA ASN A 92 -25.21 -6.88 -10.06
C ASN A 92 -24.10 -5.89 -10.39
N PHE A 93 -23.65 -5.89 -11.65
CA PHE A 93 -22.71 -4.89 -12.15
C PHE A 93 -23.38 -3.53 -12.27
N VAL A 94 -22.74 -2.52 -11.68
CA VAL A 94 -23.12 -1.11 -11.78
C VAL A 94 -22.52 -0.49 -13.03
N LEU A 95 -21.26 -0.82 -13.32
CA LEU A 95 -20.51 -0.23 -14.41
C LEU A 95 -19.47 -1.23 -14.94
N ASN A 96 -19.32 -1.26 -16.26
CA ASN A 96 -18.27 -1.99 -16.96
C ASN A 96 -17.62 -1.05 -17.98
N LYS A 97 -16.31 -0.84 -17.85
CA LYS A 97 -15.52 0.02 -18.74
C LYS A 97 -14.41 -0.79 -19.37
N THR A 98 -14.49 -1.00 -20.68
CA THR A 98 -13.38 -1.56 -21.47
C THR A 98 -12.45 -0.44 -21.91
N PHE A 99 -11.14 -0.67 -21.79
CA PHE A 99 -10.12 0.20 -22.34
C PHE A 99 -9.86 -0.23 -23.79
N ARG A 100 -10.36 0.53 -24.78
CA ARG A 100 -10.23 0.19 -26.22
C ARG A 100 -8.84 0.59 -26.73
N ASP A 101 -8.20 -0.38 -27.37
CA ASP A 101 -6.98 -0.33 -28.19
C ASP A 101 -5.64 0.07 -27.52
N GLU A 102 -4.59 -0.61 -28.03
CA GLU A 102 -3.14 -0.42 -27.78
C GLU A 102 -2.50 -1.03 -26.52
N MET A 103 -2.64 -2.33 -26.21
CA MET A 103 -1.70 -2.92 -25.24
C MET A 103 -1.20 -4.31 -25.57
N TYR A 104 0.13 -4.38 -25.68
CA TYR A 104 0.91 -5.53 -25.26
C TYR A 104 0.68 -5.71 -23.74
N PHE A 105 -0.05 -6.79 -23.40
CA PHE A 105 -0.17 -7.39 -22.07
C PHE A 105 -0.31 -6.43 -20.87
N ILE A 106 -1.55 -6.02 -20.60
CA ILE A 106 -1.93 -5.30 -19.37
C ILE A 106 -2.00 -6.27 -18.19
N TYR A 107 -0.87 -6.64 -17.61
CA TYR A 107 -0.91 -7.11 -16.23
C TYR A 107 -1.04 -5.88 -15.34
N SER A 108 -2.12 -5.82 -14.55
CA SER A 108 -2.24 -4.78 -13.53
C SER A 108 -1.13 -4.97 -12.51
N LEU A 109 -0.17 -4.04 -12.51
CA LEU A 109 0.97 -4.05 -11.60
C LEU A 109 0.56 -3.57 -10.20
N CYS A 110 -0.34 -2.60 -10.16
CA CYS A 110 -0.91 -2.09 -8.92
C CYS A 110 -2.36 -1.62 -9.13
N PHE A 111 -3.19 -1.84 -8.12
CA PHE A 111 -4.52 -1.26 -8.00
C PHE A 111 -4.71 -0.70 -6.59
N ALA A 112 -5.03 0.59 -6.49
CA ALA A 112 -5.21 1.28 -5.22
C ALA A 112 -6.42 2.23 -5.26
N ILE A 113 -7.13 2.31 -4.14
CA ILE A 113 -8.13 3.35 -3.88
C ILE A 113 -7.43 4.48 -3.13
N VAL A 114 -7.46 5.69 -3.69
CA VAL A 114 -6.66 6.84 -3.21
C VAL A 114 -7.42 7.71 -2.21
N ASN A 115 -8.76 7.71 -2.26
CA ASN A 115 -9.66 8.44 -1.34
C ASN A 115 -9.10 9.79 -0.82
N GLY A 116 -8.81 10.71 -1.76
CA GLY A 116 -8.27 12.03 -1.47
C GLY A 116 -9.30 13.17 -1.41
N LEU A 117 -10.61 12.89 -1.33
CA LEU A 117 -11.64 13.93 -1.35
C LEU A 117 -12.67 13.75 -0.23
N LYS A 118 -13.03 14.88 0.42
CA LYS A 118 -14.07 15.00 1.46
C LYS A 118 -15.47 14.58 1.03
N ASN A 119 -15.67 14.20 -0.24
CA ASN A 119 -16.96 13.81 -0.79
C ASN A 119 -17.07 12.29 -0.82
N GLU A 120 -17.84 11.72 0.10
CA GLU A 120 -18.06 10.28 0.26
C GLU A 120 -18.60 9.56 -1.00
N GLN A 121 -19.08 10.32 -1.99
CA GLN A 121 -19.62 9.78 -3.25
C GLN A 121 -18.61 9.75 -4.40
N ILE A 122 -17.42 10.32 -4.23
CA ILE A 122 -16.38 10.35 -5.26
C ILE A 122 -15.25 9.44 -4.86
N HIS A 123 -15.07 8.38 -5.64
CA HIS A 123 -14.04 7.37 -5.43
C HIS A 123 -12.94 7.56 -6.46
N GLN A 124 -11.71 7.78 -5.98
CA GLN A 124 -10.53 7.89 -6.83
C GLN A 124 -9.71 6.61 -6.71
N MET A 125 -9.30 6.09 -7.85
CA MET A 125 -8.52 4.87 -7.96
C MET A 125 -7.38 5.07 -8.94
N ILE A 126 -6.30 4.35 -8.72
CA ILE A 126 -5.15 4.29 -9.62
C ILE A 126 -4.96 2.84 -10.03
N ILE A 127 -4.83 2.63 -11.34
CA ILE A 127 -4.36 1.38 -11.92
C ILE A 127 -3.01 1.66 -12.56
N LEU A 128 -1.98 1.01 -12.08
CA LEU A 128 -0.70 0.98 -12.76
C LEU A 128 -0.65 -0.24 -13.66
N SER A 129 -0.39 -0.01 -14.94
CA SER A 129 -0.09 -1.03 -15.94
C SER A 129 1.37 -0.89 -16.37
N PHE A 130 1.81 -1.72 -17.31
CA PHE A 130 3.16 -1.68 -17.86
C PHE A 130 3.51 -0.27 -18.35
N ASP A 131 2.92 0.20 -19.45
CA ASP A 131 3.31 1.46 -20.11
C ASP A 131 2.56 2.70 -19.63
N LYS A 132 1.51 2.54 -18.83
CA LYS A 132 0.62 3.63 -18.42
C LYS A 132 0.02 3.45 -17.05
N MET A 133 -0.32 4.58 -16.47
CA MET A 133 -1.09 4.68 -15.26
C MET A 133 -2.44 5.32 -15.57
N ILE A 134 -3.50 4.72 -15.05
CA ILE A 134 -4.87 5.13 -15.26
C ILE A 134 -5.41 5.66 -13.93
N PHE A 135 -5.74 6.95 -13.93
CA PHE A 135 -6.47 7.59 -12.84
C PHE A 135 -7.96 7.50 -13.13
N ILE A 136 -8.67 6.78 -12.27
CA ILE A 136 -10.10 6.61 -12.35
C ILE A 136 -10.76 7.48 -11.29
N LYS A 137 -11.71 8.31 -11.70
CA LYS A 137 -12.63 9.01 -10.82
C LYS A 137 -14.04 8.49 -11.07
N TYR A 138 -14.59 7.82 -10.07
CA TYR A 138 -15.95 7.29 -10.10
C TYR A 138 -16.87 8.12 -9.22
N ASN A 139 -18.03 8.50 -9.76
CA ASN A 139 -19.10 9.17 -9.03
C ASN A 139 -20.21 8.16 -8.74
N GLU A 140 -20.36 7.79 -7.48
CA GLU A 140 -21.32 6.79 -7.02
C GLU A 140 -22.77 7.23 -7.19
N LYS A 141 -23.07 8.53 -7.04
CA LYS A 141 -24.44 9.05 -7.16
C LYS A 141 -24.99 8.93 -8.57
N TYR A 142 -24.15 9.18 -9.56
CA TYR A 142 -24.56 9.20 -10.98
C TYR A 142 -24.07 7.97 -11.75
N ASN A 143 -23.31 7.08 -11.12
CA ASN A 143 -22.65 5.94 -11.75
C ASN A 143 -21.79 6.33 -12.96
N THR A 144 -21.11 7.48 -12.88
CA THR A 144 -20.26 7.98 -13.97
C THR A 144 -18.79 7.80 -13.64
N ILE A 145 -17.99 7.57 -14.68
CA ILE A 145 -16.55 7.36 -14.57
C ILE A 145 -15.80 8.32 -15.49
N ILE A 146 -14.73 8.92 -14.97
CA ILE A 146 -13.76 9.71 -15.74
C ILE A 146 -12.42 9.01 -15.60
N CYS A 147 -11.71 8.82 -16.72
CA CYS A 147 -10.41 8.17 -16.77
C CYS A 147 -9.39 9.12 -17.37
N ASN A 148 -8.29 9.36 -16.66
CA ASN A 148 -7.13 10.08 -17.18
C ASN A 148 -5.95 9.13 -17.29
N TYR A 149 -5.15 9.28 -18.34
CA TYR A 149 -4.02 8.41 -18.62
C TYR A 149 -2.73 9.21 -18.53
N VAL A 150 -1.73 8.63 -17.85
CA VAL A 150 -0.38 9.19 -17.77
C VAL A 150 0.60 8.12 -18.23
N PRO A 151 1.46 8.41 -19.22
CA PRO A 151 2.48 7.47 -19.66
C PRO A 151 3.49 7.23 -18.53
N VAL A 152 3.93 5.98 -18.37
CA VAL A 152 4.96 5.60 -17.41
C VAL A 152 6.30 5.48 -18.15
N ARG A 153 7.37 6.05 -17.59
CA ARG A 153 8.69 6.06 -18.22
C ARG A 153 9.22 4.62 -18.34
N GLN A 154 9.48 4.15 -19.57
CA GLN A 154 9.86 2.76 -19.91
C GLN A 154 10.96 2.13 -19.04
N SER A 155 11.95 2.90 -18.57
CA SER A 155 13.02 2.38 -17.70
C SER A 155 12.54 1.94 -16.30
N MET A 156 11.32 2.28 -15.92
CA MET A 156 10.67 1.94 -14.65
C MET A 156 9.56 0.88 -14.81
N VAL A 157 9.39 0.35 -16.02
CA VAL A 157 8.19 -0.38 -16.48
C VAL A 157 8.46 -1.86 -16.71
N GLU A 158 9.71 -2.30 -16.79
CA GLU A 158 10.04 -3.72 -16.99
C GLU A 158 9.63 -4.64 -15.83
N PHE A 159 9.10 -4.07 -14.75
CA PHE A 159 8.96 -4.69 -13.45
C PHE A 159 7.54 -5.17 -13.20
N HIS A 160 7.33 -6.49 -13.23
CA HIS A 160 6.07 -7.12 -12.86
C HIS A 160 6.17 -7.86 -11.53
N GLY A 161 5.03 -8.06 -10.87
CA GLY A 161 5.01 -8.80 -9.60
C GLY A 161 5.69 -8.05 -8.46
N HIS A 162 5.51 -6.73 -8.33
CA HIS A 162 5.96 -6.07 -7.10
C HIS A 162 4.95 -6.33 -5.98
N ALA A 163 5.45 -6.49 -4.76
CA ALA A 163 4.64 -6.16 -3.60
C ALA A 163 4.49 -4.64 -3.55
N TYR A 164 3.29 -4.12 -3.30
CA TYR A 164 3.07 -2.68 -3.25
C TYR A 164 2.13 -2.28 -2.13
N ILE A 165 2.25 -1.04 -1.70
CA ILE A 165 1.35 -0.46 -0.72
C ILE A 165 1.07 1.01 -1.04
N HIS A 166 -0.20 1.37 -0.95
CA HIS A 166 -0.65 2.76 -1.09
C HIS A 166 -0.68 3.41 0.29
N LEU A 167 -0.01 4.55 0.42
CA LEU A 167 0.19 5.28 1.67
C LEU A 167 0.08 6.79 1.40
N ASN A 168 -1.02 7.39 1.85
CA ASN A 168 -1.30 8.82 1.63
C ASN A 168 -1.17 9.18 0.15
N GLU A 169 -0.33 10.14 -0.20
CA GLU A 169 -0.08 10.57 -1.58
C GLU A 169 1.01 9.76 -2.29
N HIS A 170 1.36 8.57 -1.78
CA HIS A 170 2.45 7.77 -2.33
C HIS A 170 2.06 6.30 -2.52
N ILE A 171 2.71 5.67 -3.49
CA ILE A 171 2.70 4.21 -3.64
C ILE A 171 4.14 3.74 -3.51
N LEU A 172 4.38 2.84 -2.57
CA LEU A 172 5.67 2.17 -2.42
C LEU A 172 5.60 0.80 -3.11
N PHE A 173 6.68 0.46 -3.82
CA PHE A 173 6.85 -0.81 -4.51
C PHE A 173 8.10 -1.49 -3.97
N PHE A 174 7.98 -2.79 -3.73
CA PHE A 174 9.00 -3.64 -3.14
C PHE A 174 9.27 -4.82 -4.09
N GLY A 175 10.52 -4.94 -4.55
CA GLY A 175 10.97 -6.05 -5.39
C GLY A 175 10.53 -5.89 -6.85
N GLY A 176 9.96 -6.95 -7.42
CA GLY A 176 9.49 -7.01 -8.81
C GLY A 176 10.51 -7.67 -9.75
N TYR A 177 10.02 -8.28 -10.83
CA TYR A 177 10.82 -9.01 -11.81
C TYR A 177 11.58 -8.07 -12.75
N ASN A 178 12.91 -8.06 -12.66
CA ASN A 178 13.82 -7.42 -13.61
C ASN A 178 14.92 -8.42 -13.94
N ARG A 179 15.36 -8.45 -15.21
CA ARG A 179 16.52 -9.23 -15.66
C ARG A 179 17.79 -8.96 -14.84
N ASN A 180 17.90 -7.80 -14.18
CA ASN A 180 19.14 -7.35 -13.53
C ASN A 180 19.05 -7.06 -12.02
N ASN A 181 17.87 -6.75 -11.43
CA ASN A 181 17.79 -6.45 -9.98
C ASN A 181 16.38 -6.60 -9.40
N LEU A 182 16.18 -7.65 -8.60
CA LEU A 182 14.91 -8.02 -7.94
C LEU A 182 14.75 -7.44 -6.53
N ARG A 183 15.70 -6.62 -6.07
CA ARG A 183 15.73 -6.05 -4.71
C ARG A 183 15.32 -4.57 -4.68
N LEU A 184 14.96 -3.99 -5.81
CA LEU A 184 14.73 -2.56 -5.91
C LEU A 184 13.48 -2.11 -5.15
N LEU A 185 13.56 -0.88 -4.66
CA LEU A 185 12.51 -0.20 -3.95
C LEU A 185 12.17 1.07 -4.71
N HIS A 186 10.91 1.21 -5.09
CA HIS A 186 10.43 2.37 -5.81
C HIS A 186 9.34 3.07 -5.03
N LYS A 187 9.28 4.39 -5.21
CA LYS A 187 8.23 5.23 -4.66
C LYS A 187 7.67 6.10 -5.76
N TYR A 188 6.36 6.09 -5.89
CA TYR A 188 5.61 6.97 -6.78
C TYR A 188 4.86 8.01 -5.95
N SER A 189 5.05 9.29 -6.26
CA SER A 189 4.30 10.43 -5.69
C SER A 189 3.10 10.72 -6.58
N ILE A 190 1.89 10.50 -6.05
CA ILE A 190 0.63 10.66 -6.77
C ILE A 190 0.41 12.13 -7.14
N GLN A 191 0.59 13.03 -6.18
CA GLN A 191 0.36 14.46 -6.34
C GLN A 191 1.36 15.09 -7.31
N GLU A 192 2.64 14.75 -7.19
CA GLU A 192 3.70 15.35 -8.00
C GLU A 192 3.88 14.64 -9.34
N ASN A 193 3.33 13.43 -9.48
CA ASN A 193 3.54 12.54 -10.62
C ASN A 193 5.03 12.24 -10.85
N ILE A 194 5.75 11.95 -9.77
CA ILE A 194 7.20 11.72 -9.77
C ILE A 194 7.51 10.32 -9.25
N TRP A 195 8.41 9.63 -9.94
CA TRP A 195 9.02 8.38 -9.49
C TRP A 195 10.37 8.65 -8.83
N SER A 196 10.62 7.92 -7.74
CA SER A 196 11.88 7.92 -7.00
C SER A 196 12.30 6.48 -6.72
N ILE A 197 13.61 6.26 -6.65
CA ILE A 197 14.22 4.98 -6.30
C ILE A 197 14.92 5.20 -4.96
N PHE A 198 14.79 4.25 -4.03
CA PHE A 198 15.58 4.29 -2.81
C PHE A 198 17.00 3.76 -3.08
N GLU A 199 18.00 4.32 -2.40
CA GLU A 199 19.36 3.78 -2.44
C GLU A 199 19.43 2.41 -1.77
N GLU A 200 18.64 2.23 -0.71
CA GLU A 200 18.46 0.96 -0.01
C GLU A 200 17.72 -0.07 -0.88
N THR A 201 18.06 -1.34 -0.69
CA THR A 201 17.45 -2.45 -1.41
C THR A 201 16.90 -3.49 -0.43
N LEU A 202 15.95 -4.31 -0.87
CA LEU A 202 15.49 -5.43 -0.07
C LEU A 202 16.65 -6.40 0.23
N PRO A 203 16.68 -7.00 1.43
CA PRO A 203 17.68 -8.00 1.76
C PRO A 203 17.56 -9.26 0.89
N ILE A 204 16.41 -9.48 0.25
CA ILE A 204 16.12 -10.65 -0.57
C ILE A 204 15.47 -10.19 -1.88
N ALA A 205 15.90 -10.80 -2.98
CA ALA A 205 15.26 -10.65 -4.29
C ALA A 205 13.85 -11.23 -4.22
N LEU A 206 12.84 -10.44 -4.58
CA LEU A 206 11.44 -10.81 -4.38
C LEU A 206 10.58 -10.38 -5.55
N SER A 207 9.80 -11.30 -6.12
CA SER A 207 8.64 -10.99 -6.96
C SER A 207 7.36 -11.65 -6.43
N ASP A 208 6.21 -11.21 -6.91
CA ASP A 208 4.86 -11.71 -6.60
C ASP A 208 4.51 -11.80 -5.10
N GLY A 209 5.21 -11.02 -4.27
CA GLY A 209 4.92 -10.86 -2.85
C GLY A 209 3.69 -9.97 -2.60
N VAL A 210 3.20 -9.99 -1.36
CA VAL A 210 2.12 -9.11 -0.90
C VAL A 210 2.65 -8.19 0.19
N ALA A 211 2.41 -6.89 0.05
CA ALA A 211 2.69 -5.92 1.09
C ALA A 211 1.39 -5.50 1.80
N VAL A 212 1.42 -5.43 3.13
CA VAL A 212 0.29 -5.00 3.97
C VAL A 212 0.78 -4.08 5.08
N LEU A 213 -0.04 -3.09 5.44
CA LEU A 213 0.22 -2.19 6.57
C LEU A 213 -0.45 -2.76 7.82
N SER A 214 0.28 -2.81 8.93
CA SER A 214 -0.30 -3.10 10.24
C SER A 214 -0.84 -1.85 10.92
N GLU A 215 -1.66 -2.03 11.96
CA GLU A 215 -2.15 -0.94 12.82
C GLU A 215 -0.99 -0.17 13.51
N ASP A 216 0.14 -0.84 13.75
CA ASP A 216 1.35 -0.25 14.34
C ASP A 216 2.19 0.54 13.33
N ASN A 217 1.66 0.77 12.12
CA ASN A 217 2.38 1.37 11.00
C ASN A 217 3.65 0.60 10.61
N ASP A 218 3.58 -0.73 10.67
CA ASP A 218 4.63 -1.60 10.15
C ASP A 218 4.20 -2.13 8.78
N ILE A 219 5.12 -2.09 7.82
CA ILE A 219 4.92 -2.70 6.51
C ILE A 219 5.40 -4.14 6.62
N HIS A 220 4.52 -5.07 6.29
CA HIS A 220 4.80 -6.48 6.22
C HIS A 220 4.77 -6.93 4.77
N ILE A 221 5.84 -7.56 4.31
CA ILE A 221 5.94 -8.16 2.99
C ILE A 221 5.96 -9.68 3.18
N ILE A 222 5.02 -10.38 2.56
CA ILE A 222 4.76 -11.80 2.82
C ILE A 222 4.81 -12.58 1.49
N GLY A 223 5.46 -13.74 1.54
CA GLY A 223 5.51 -14.69 0.43
C GLY A 223 6.38 -14.23 -0.72
N GLY A 224 5.95 -14.54 -1.94
CA GLY A 224 6.59 -14.20 -3.21
C GLY A 224 7.50 -15.29 -3.75
N MET A 225 8.33 -14.94 -4.73
CA MET A 225 9.19 -15.84 -5.47
C MET A 225 10.62 -15.30 -5.57
N ASP A 226 11.59 -16.21 -5.64
CA ASP A 226 12.98 -15.88 -5.93
C ASP A 226 13.25 -15.76 -7.44
N GLN A 227 14.52 -15.59 -7.81
CA GLN A 227 14.93 -15.45 -9.21
C GLN A 227 14.70 -16.72 -10.05
N GLU A 228 14.67 -17.87 -9.39
CA GLU A 228 14.45 -19.19 -9.99
C GLU A 228 12.96 -19.55 -10.04
N HIS A 229 12.07 -18.63 -9.64
CA HIS A 229 10.62 -18.81 -9.54
C HIS A 229 10.20 -19.85 -8.49
N ASN A 230 11.05 -20.08 -7.48
CA ASN A 230 10.66 -20.89 -6.33
C ASN A 230 9.84 -20.05 -5.35
N GLU A 231 8.78 -20.65 -4.79
CA GLU A 231 7.98 -20.00 -3.75
C GLU A 231 8.79 -19.75 -2.48
N LEU A 232 8.74 -18.51 -1.99
CA LEU A 232 9.43 -18.08 -0.79
C LEU A 232 8.49 -18.10 0.42
N VAL A 233 8.92 -18.76 1.50
CA VAL A 233 8.24 -18.72 2.80
C VAL A 233 8.87 -17.62 3.66
N ILE A 234 8.76 -16.37 3.20
CA ILE A 234 9.36 -15.22 3.87
C ILE A 234 8.32 -14.26 4.46
N HIS A 235 8.73 -13.57 5.52
CA HIS A 235 8.01 -12.47 6.12
C HIS A 235 9.00 -11.37 6.49
N ILE A 236 9.02 -10.30 5.70
CA ILE A 236 9.84 -9.12 5.99
C ILE A 236 8.97 -8.10 6.71
N LYS A 237 9.50 -7.54 7.80
CA LYS A 237 8.85 -6.48 8.57
C LYS A 237 9.73 -5.24 8.56
N THR A 238 9.19 -4.11 8.15
CA THR A 238 9.90 -2.82 8.15
C THR A 238 9.00 -1.69 8.69
N LYS A 239 9.60 -0.67 9.31
CA LYS A 239 8.86 0.46 9.89
C LYS A 239 8.43 1.44 8.79
N LEU A 240 7.16 1.85 8.75
CA LEU A 240 6.64 2.83 7.78
C LEU A 240 7.47 4.12 7.74
N ARG A 241 7.88 4.62 8.91
CA ARG A 241 8.65 5.86 9.06
C ARG A 241 9.98 5.89 8.29
N LEU A 242 10.53 4.72 7.94
CA LEU A 242 11.75 4.64 7.13
C LEU A 242 11.48 5.04 5.67
N TRP A 243 10.22 4.90 5.23
CA TRP A 243 9.81 5.08 3.84
C TRP A 243 8.95 6.33 3.64
N ASP A 244 8.34 6.83 4.71
CA ASP A 244 7.57 8.08 4.70
C ASP A 244 8.48 9.29 4.98
N THR A 245 8.95 9.91 3.90
CA THR A 245 9.76 11.13 3.93
C THR A 245 9.03 12.30 4.62
N SER A 246 7.70 12.33 4.64
CA SER A 246 6.94 13.41 5.28
C SER A 246 7.05 13.35 6.81
N GLN A 247 7.06 12.14 7.38
CA GLN A 247 7.31 11.95 8.81
C GLN A 247 8.75 12.31 9.19
N LEU A 248 9.72 11.98 8.36
CA LEU A 248 11.12 12.39 8.58
C LEU A 248 11.26 13.92 8.62
N VAL A 249 10.60 14.64 7.71
CA VAL A 249 10.59 16.12 7.72
C VAL A 249 9.93 16.65 8.99
N ILE A 250 8.80 16.10 9.42
CA ILE A 250 8.14 16.50 10.67
C ILE A 250 9.02 16.20 11.88
N ILE A 251 9.66 15.02 11.93
CA ILE A 251 10.58 14.63 13.00
C ILE A 251 11.80 15.57 13.03
N CYS A 252 12.38 15.89 11.87
CA CYS A 252 13.48 16.85 11.75
C CYS A 252 13.06 18.26 12.19
N LEU A 253 11.88 18.73 11.78
CA LEU A 253 11.33 20.03 12.19
C LEU A 253 11.06 20.06 13.70
N LEU A 254 10.48 19.01 14.28
CA LEU A 254 10.27 18.85 15.72
C LEU A 254 11.61 18.82 16.47
N TYR A 255 12.61 18.10 15.96
CA TYR A 255 13.96 18.08 16.52
C TYR A 255 14.60 19.48 16.51
N ILE A 256 14.49 20.22 15.40
CA ILE A 256 14.96 21.60 15.28
C ILE A 256 14.25 22.52 16.29
N LEU A 257 12.92 22.42 16.41
CA LEU A 257 12.12 23.22 17.35
C LEU A 257 12.47 22.91 18.81
N ILE A 258 12.66 21.64 19.15
CA ILE A 258 13.10 21.19 20.48
C ILE A 258 14.49 21.76 20.78
N LYS A 259 15.44 21.65 19.84
CA LYS A 259 16.79 22.21 19.99
C LYS A 259 16.75 23.72 20.21
N GLN A 260 15.93 24.46 19.46
CA GLN A 260 15.74 25.90 19.67
C GLN A 260 15.18 26.20 21.06
N LYS A 261 14.15 25.48 21.51
CA LYS A 261 13.56 25.65 22.85
C LYS A 261 14.59 25.43 23.95
N TYR A 262 15.40 24.38 23.87
CA TYR A 262 16.48 24.13 24.83
C TYR A 262 17.54 25.24 24.81
N ILE A 263 17.92 25.76 23.65
CA ILE A 263 18.84 26.90 23.53
C ILE A 263 18.26 28.15 24.23
N TYR A 264 16.96 28.44 24.05
CA TYR A 264 16.31 29.57 24.71
C TYR A 264 16.25 29.41 26.22
N ILE A 265 15.95 28.21 26.71
CA ILE A 265 16.01 27.89 28.15
C ILE A 265 17.44 28.09 28.64
N LEU A 266 18.44 27.50 28.00
CA LEU A 266 19.84 27.62 28.43
C LEU A 266 20.29 29.10 28.47
N LYS A 267 19.94 29.89 27.44
CA LYS A 267 20.22 31.35 27.40
C LYS A 267 19.51 32.11 28.51
N TYR A 268 18.25 31.77 28.81
CA TYR A 268 17.51 32.36 29.91
C TYR A 268 18.17 32.05 31.25
N TRP A 269 18.55 30.79 31.49
CA TRP A 269 19.23 30.37 32.72
C TRP A 269 20.62 31.03 32.86
N ILE A 270 21.41 31.12 31.79
CA ILE A 270 22.71 31.84 31.79
C ILE A 270 22.51 33.33 32.13
N ARG A 271 21.49 33.97 31.55
CA ARG A 271 21.20 35.40 31.81
C ARG A 271 20.73 35.63 33.24
N THR A 272 19.86 34.77 33.76
CA THR A 272 19.27 34.93 35.11
C THR A 272 20.27 34.60 36.21
N LEU A 273 21.11 33.57 36.02
CA LEU A 273 22.06 33.14 37.04
C LEU A 273 23.43 33.84 36.96
N GLN A 274 23.66 34.69 35.95
CA GLN A 274 24.93 35.41 35.70
C GLN A 274 26.18 34.50 35.70
N ILE A 275 26.00 33.21 35.35
CA ILE A 275 27.09 32.24 35.41
C ILE A 275 27.99 32.43 34.18
N ARG A 276 29.26 32.76 34.41
CA ARG A 276 30.31 32.72 33.38
C ARG A 276 30.82 31.29 33.24
N PHE A 277 30.42 30.63 32.16
CA PHE A 277 30.90 29.30 31.83
C PHE A 277 32.00 29.38 30.77
N THR A 278 33.25 29.12 31.16
CA THR A 278 34.42 29.04 30.26
C THR A 278 34.45 27.75 29.43
N TRP A 279 33.79 26.70 29.89
CA TRP A 279 33.72 25.35 29.28
C TRP A 279 32.62 25.14 28.23
N VAL A 280 31.84 26.16 27.83
CA VAL A 280 30.72 25.97 26.86
C VAL A 280 31.25 25.52 25.50
N ASN A 281 32.45 25.98 25.13
CA ASN A 281 33.11 25.54 23.90
C ASN A 281 33.53 24.05 23.99
N GLU A 282 34.01 23.61 25.15
CA GLU A 282 34.40 22.22 25.41
C GLU A 282 33.18 21.28 25.41
N ILE A 283 32.04 21.72 25.95
CA ILE A 283 30.78 20.97 25.90
C ILE A 283 30.26 20.86 24.46
N ASN A 284 30.36 21.92 23.65
CA ASN A 284 29.99 21.88 22.24
C ASN A 284 30.89 20.93 21.45
N GLU A 285 32.20 20.91 21.72
CA GLU A 285 33.11 19.90 21.13
C GLU A 285 32.71 18.48 21.54
N ILE A 286 32.44 18.22 22.82
CA ILE A 286 32.00 16.89 23.30
C ILE A 286 30.69 16.46 22.61
N ILE A 287 29.72 17.38 22.46
CA ILE A 287 28.45 17.09 21.78
C ILE A 287 28.67 16.80 20.28
N ILE A 288 29.60 17.49 19.61
CA ILE A 288 29.96 17.23 18.21
C ILE A 288 30.67 15.87 18.10
N THR A 289 31.67 15.61 18.94
CA THR A 289 32.51 14.40 18.91
C THR A 289 31.73 13.13 19.27
N TYR A 290 30.80 13.18 20.23
CA TYR A 290 30.04 12.00 20.67
C TYR A 290 28.60 11.94 20.12
N GLY A 291 28.00 13.08 19.77
CA GLY A 291 26.66 13.14 19.18
C GLY A 291 26.63 12.76 17.70
N ILE A 292 27.65 13.14 16.92
CA ILE A 292 27.74 12.80 15.49
C ILE A 292 28.15 11.33 15.30
N ASN A 293 29.07 10.82 16.12
CA ASN A 293 29.54 9.42 16.03
C ASN A 293 28.44 8.40 16.34
N LYS A 294 27.46 8.71 17.19
CA LYS A 294 26.35 7.78 17.47
C LYS A 294 25.35 7.66 16.31
N THR A 295 25.27 8.69 15.47
CA THR A 295 24.50 8.65 14.21
C THR A 295 25.24 7.91 13.07
N LEU A 296 26.58 7.85 13.10
CA LEU A 296 27.37 7.10 12.11
C LEU A 296 27.71 5.66 12.55
N LEU A 297 27.66 5.33 13.84
CA LEU A 297 27.91 3.98 14.37
C LEU A 297 26.64 3.12 14.55
N SER A 298 25.49 3.56 14.03
CA SER A 298 24.30 2.69 13.91
C SER A 298 24.05 2.19 12.49
N SER A 299 24.97 2.45 11.56
CA SER A 299 24.98 1.92 10.20
C SER A 299 26.05 0.86 9.95
N ASP A 300 26.74 0.37 10.98
CA ASP A 300 27.60 -0.81 10.86
C ASP A 300 27.45 -1.74 12.08
N ILE A 301 27.28 -3.03 11.78
CA ILE A 301 27.25 -4.21 12.67
C ILE A 301 25.87 -4.59 13.23
N ALA A 302 25.05 -5.28 12.43
CA ALA A 302 24.92 -6.75 12.40
C ALA A 302 23.82 -7.18 11.43
#